data_AF-A0A5J5A1C8-F1
#
_entry.id   AF-A0A5J5A1C8-F1
#
_cell.length_a   1.000
_cell.length_b   1.000
_cell.length_c   1.000
_cell.angle_alpha   90.00
_cell.angle_beta   90.00
_cell.angle_gamma   90.00
#
_symmetry.space_group_name_H-M   'P 1'
#
loop_
_entity.id
_entity.type
_entity.pdbx_description
1 polymer ?
#
loop_
_entity_poly.entity_id
_entity_poly.type
_entity_poly.pdbx_seq_one_letter_code
_entity_poly.pdbx_strand_id
1 'polypeptide(L)'
;MFDYDIVEATAIPILVELLRDGDGDVREKVSGAVSWPSYNEAYRVALADSGAIPILSDMLQDESEELRDNAAETLVKFSEDPLLHDRILDAFGNLSFQNMLHRLIQIRASI
;
A
#
# COMPACT_ATOMS: atom_id res chain seq x y z
N MET A 1 -4.18 -13.75 -28.64
CA MET A 1 -4.15 -13.87 -27.17
C MET A 1 -3.20 -12.79 -26.72
N PHE A 2 -3.70 -11.68 -26.17
CA PHE A 2 -2.81 -10.71 -25.54
C PHE A 2 -2.21 -11.42 -24.32
N ASP A 3 -0.89 -11.34 -24.16
CA ASP A 3 -0.20 -11.85 -22.97
C ASP A 3 -0.74 -11.10 -21.76
N TYR A 4 -1.65 -11.74 -21.02
CA TYR A 4 -2.25 -11.17 -19.81
C TYR A 4 -1.16 -10.78 -18.81
N ASP A 5 -0.09 -11.58 -18.74
CA ASP A 5 1.09 -11.35 -17.93
C ASP A 5 1.83 -10.05 -18.29
N ILE A 6 1.90 -9.68 -19.58
CA ILE A 6 2.55 -8.43 -20.01
C ILE A 6 1.68 -7.22 -19.65
N VAL A 7 0.36 -7.33 -19.78
CA VAL A 7 -0.57 -6.26 -19.42
C VAL A 7 -0.53 -6.01 -17.91
N GLU A 8 -0.51 -7.06 -17.09
CA GLU A 8 -0.37 -6.94 -15.63
C GLU A 8 0.99 -6.33 -15.22
N ALA A 9 2.09 -6.82 -15.78
CA ALA A 9 3.43 -6.29 -15.49
C ALA A 9 3.60 -4.81 -15.87
N THR A 10 2.85 -4.32 -16.86
CA THR A 10 2.91 -2.91 -17.28
C THR A 10 1.93 -2.03 -16.51
N ALA A 11 0.75 -2.56 -16.15
CA ALA A 11 -0.27 -1.80 -15.46
C ALA A 11 0.04 -1.60 -13.96
N ILE A 12 0.62 -2.60 -13.30
CA ILE A 12 0.82 -2.57 -11.85
C ILE A 12 1.73 -1.41 -11.40
N PRO A 13 2.90 -1.16 -12.01
CA PRO A 13 3.72 -0.01 -11.63
C PRO A 13 2.98 1.33 -11.78
N ILE A 14 2.16 1.47 -12.82
CA ILE A 14 1.35 2.67 -13.07
C ILE A 14 0.29 2.84 -11.98
N LEU A 15 -0.41 1.76 -11.60
CA LEU A 15 -1.38 1.79 -10.51
C LEU A 15 -0.72 2.21 -9.19
N VAL A 16 0.47 1.67 -8.89
CA VAL A 16 1.22 2.02 -7.68
C VAL A 16 1.68 3.49 -7.70
N GLU A 17 2.01 4.04 -8.87
CA GLU A 17 2.30 5.47 -9.02
C GLU A 17 1.05 6.32 -8.75
N LEU A 18 -0.10 5.95 -9.32
CA LEU A 18 -1.35 6.68 -9.15
C LEU A 18 -1.91 6.66 -7.72
N LEU A 19 -1.49 5.71 -6.86
CA LEU A 19 -1.78 5.77 -5.43
C LEU A 19 -1.15 6.99 -4.73
N ARG A 20 -0.18 7.67 -5.38
CA ARG A 20 0.43 8.92 -4.90
C ARG A 20 -0.11 10.17 -5.59
N ASP A 21 -1.16 10.05 -6.41
CA ASP A 21 -1.70 11.18 -7.16
C ASP A 21 -2.15 12.31 -6.21
N GLY A 22 -1.99 13.56 -6.65
CA GLY A 22 -2.42 14.72 -5.88
C GLY A 22 -3.94 14.84 -5.78
N ASP A 23 -4.68 14.23 -6.72
CA ASP A 23 -6.13 14.17 -6.73
C ASP A 23 -6.65 13.02 -5.85
N GLY A 24 -7.42 13.36 -4.81
CA GLY A 24 -8.03 12.38 -3.90
C GLY A 24 -8.98 11.41 -4.60
N ASP A 25 -9.74 11.87 -5.59
CA ASP A 25 -10.68 11.03 -6.34
C ASP A 25 -9.95 9.98 -7.19
N VAL A 26 -8.75 10.32 -7.69
CA VAL A 26 -7.88 9.39 -8.41
C VAL A 26 -7.36 8.33 -7.45
N ARG A 27 -6.84 8.74 -6.29
CA ARG A 27 -6.35 7.81 -5.27
C ARG A 27 -7.46 6.84 -4.82
N GLU A 28 -8.68 7.33 -4.59
CA GLU A 28 -9.81 6.48 -4.15
C GLU A 28 -10.13 5.40 -5.18
N LYS A 29 -10.35 5.80 -6.45
CA LYS A 29 -10.63 4.87 -7.54
C LYS A 29 -9.53 3.83 -7.73
N VAL A 30 -8.27 4.27 -7.65
CA VAL A 30 -7.12 3.36 -7.81
C VAL A 30 -6.98 2.44 -6.61
N SER A 31 -7.22 2.92 -5.39
CA SER A 31 -7.20 2.11 -4.18
C SER A 31 -8.22 0.97 -4.22
N GLY A 32 -9.43 1.25 -4.70
CA GLY A 32 -10.46 0.21 -4.91
C GLY A 32 -10.07 -0.77 -6.02
N ALA A 33 -9.41 -0.30 -7.08
CA ALA A 33 -8.89 -1.17 -8.14
C ALA A 33 -7.70 -2.04 -7.70
N VAL A 34 -6.96 -1.62 -6.67
CA VAL A 34 -5.82 -2.35 -6.08
C VAL A 34 -6.28 -3.33 -4.99
N SER A 35 -7.36 -3.04 -4.25
CA SER A 35 -7.87 -3.95 -3.21
C SER A 35 -8.53 -5.20 -3.82
N TRP A 36 -9.25 -5.03 -4.93
CA TRP A 36 -10.02 -6.10 -5.58
C TRP A 36 -9.22 -7.29 -6.15
N PRO A 37 -8.04 -7.11 -6.78
CA PRO A 37 -7.28 -8.21 -7.37
C PRO A 37 -6.28 -8.86 -6.42
N SER A 38 -6.24 -8.45 -5.14
CA SER A 38 -5.38 -9.04 -4.11
C SER A 38 -5.65 -10.52 -3.83
N TYR A 39 -6.68 -11.14 -4.42
CA TYR A 39 -6.91 -12.58 -4.36
C TYR A 39 -5.95 -13.42 -5.22
N ASN A 40 -5.28 -12.81 -6.21
CA ASN A 40 -4.24 -13.50 -7.00
C ASN A 40 -2.84 -13.25 -6.41
N GLU A 41 -2.11 -14.34 -6.12
CA GLU A 41 -0.74 -14.31 -5.60
C GLU A 41 0.22 -13.51 -6.48
N ALA A 42 0.19 -13.72 -7.81
CA ALA A 42 1.07 -13.03 -8.74
C ALA A 42 0.86 -11.50 -8.69
N TYR A 43 -0.39 -11.07 -8.55
CA TYR A 43 -0.73 -9.66 -8.43
C TYR A 43 -0.24 -9.05 -7.11
N ARG A 44 -0.39 -9.78 -5.99
CA ARG A 44 0.13 -9.33 -4.68
C ARG A 44 1.65 -9.15 -4.71
N VAL A 45 2.37 -10.14 -5.25
CA VAL A 45 3.83 -10.09 -5.38
C VAL A 45 4.26 -8.91 -6.26
N ALA A 46 3.63 -8.73 -7.42
CA ALA A 46 3.97 -7.64 -8.34
C ALA A 46 3.67 -6.25 -7.76
N LEU A 47 2.57 -6.07 -7.02
CA LEU A 47 2.29 -4.84 -6.27
C LEU A 47 3.36 -4.56 -5.22
N ALA A 48 3.71 -5.57 -4.43
CA ALA A 48 4.73 -5.44 -3.40
C ALA A 48 6.08 -5.08 -4.01
N ASP A 49 6.47 -5.73 -5.12
CA ASP A 49 7.71 -5.47 -5.86
C ASP A 49 7.74 -4.08 -6.50
N SER A 50 6.58 -3.56 -6.88
CA SER A 50 6.41 -2.19 -7.36
C SER A 50 6.43 -1.14 -6.23
N GLY A 51 6.54 -1.56 -4.97
CA GLY A 51 6.67 -0.67 -3.82
C GLY A 51 5.33 -0.19 -3.23
N ALA A 52 4.26 -0.97 -3.37
CA ALA A 52 2.94 -0.62 -2.83
C ALA A 52 2.90 -0.59 -1.29
N ILE A 53 3.65 -1.47 -0.60
CA ILE A 53 3.60 -1.64 0.86
C ILE A 53 3.77 -0.32 1.64
N PRO A 54 4.83 0.49 1.42
CA PRO A 54 4.98 1.76 2.14
C PRO A 54 3.83 2.74 1.83
N ILE A 55 3.34 2.78 0.59
CA ILE A 55 2.24 3.69 0.20
C ILE A 55 0.96 3.31 0.94
N LEU A 56 0.60 2.02 0.89
CA LEU A 56 -0.57 1.50 1.59
C LEU A 56 -0.45 1.71 3.11
N SER A 57 0.75 1.60 3.67
CA SER A 57 1.01 1.87 5.09
C SER A 57 0.76 3.33 5.46
N ASP A 58 1.19 4.28 4.62
CA ASP A 58 0.95 5.70 4.81
C ASP A 58 -0.55 6.03 4.69
N MET A 59 -1.25 5.39 3.74
CA MET A 59 -2.69 5.56 3.53
C MET A 59 -3.56 5.12 4.73
N LEU A 60 -3.04 4.29 5.64
CA LEU A 60 -3.75 3.96 6.89
C LEU A 60 -3.96 5.18 7.80
N GLN A 61 -3.28 6.30 7.54
CA GLN A 61 -3.44 7.57 8.24
C GLN A 61 -4.11 8.65 7.38
N ASP A 62 -4.63 8.32 6.20
CA ASP A 62 -5.31 9.28 5.32
C ASP A 62 -6.64 9.75 5.94
N GLU A 63 -7.07 10.96 5.60
CA GLU A 63 -8.34 11.52 6.06
C GLU A 63 -9.55 10.79 5.42
N SER A 64 -9.39 10.29 4.19
CA SER A 64 -10.42 9.50 3.50
C SER A 64 -10.60 8.13 4.15
N GLU A 65 -11.83 7.81 4.56
CA GLU A 65 -12.20 6.50 5.08
C GLU A 65 -12.05 5.39 4.04
N GLU A 66 -12.42 5.68 2.79
CA GLU A 66 -12.30 4.73 1.69
C GLU A 66 -10.85 4.33 1.41
N LEU A 67 -9.92 5.31 1.44
CA LEU A 67 -8.49 5.02 1.29
C LEU A 67 -7.94 4.15 2.42
N ARG A 68 -8.33 4.44 3.66
CA ARG A 68 -7.91 3.65 4.83
C ARG A 68 -8.42 2.22 4.74
N ASP A 69 -9.68 2.02 4.38
CA ASP A 69 -10.31 0.71 4.31
C ASP A 69 -9.70 -0.14 3.19
N ASN A 70 -9.54 0.41 1.99
CA ASN A 70 -8.91 -0.29 0.86
C ASN A 70 -7.45 -0.65 1.17
N ALA A 71 -6.71 0.25 1.83
CA ALA A 71 -5.33 -0.02 2.25
C ALA A 71 -5.26 -1.12 3.30
N ALA A 72 -6.13 -1.09 4.31
CA ALA A 72 -6.20 -2.11 5.35
C ALA A 72 -6.55 -3.49 4.76
N GLU A 73 -7.55 -3.57 3.89
CA GLU A 73 -7.92 -4.82 3.22
C GLU A 73 -6.74 -5.40 2.44
N THR A 74 -6.07 -4.58 1.63
CA THR A 74 -4.93 -5.01 0.82
C THR A 74 -3.76 -5.50 1.69
N LEU A 75 -3.42 -4.78 2.77
CA LEU A 75 -2.35 -5.16 3.68
C LEU A 75 -2.67 -6.44 4.47
N VAL A 76 -3.94 -6.66 4.84
CA VAL A 76 -4.38 -7.93 5.44
C VAL A 76 -4.14 -9.08 4.45
N LYS A 77 -4.51 -8.92 3.18
CA LYS A 77 -4.24 -9.93 2.15
C LYS A 77 -2.76 -10.20 1.92
N PHE A 78 -1.91 -9.19 2.04
CA PHE A 78 -0.46 -9.40 1.97
C PHE A 78 0.05 -10.15 3.20
N SER A 79 -0.50 -9.89 4.40
CA SER A 79 -0.11 -10.58 5.63
C SER A 79 -0.51 -12.05 5.66
N GLU A 80 -1.60 -12.40 4.97
CA GLU A 80 -2.09 -13.78 4.78
C GLU A 80 -1.25 -14.57 3.75
N ASP A 81 -0.45 -13.88 2.92
CA ASP A 81 0.42 -14.48 1.93
C ASP A 81 1.81 -14.81 2.54
N PRO A 82 2.20 -16.10 2.60
CA PRO A 82 3.51 -16.50 3.13
C PRO A 82 4.70 -15.85 2.42
N LEU A 83 4.58 -15.50 1.13
CA LEU A 83 5.66 -14.85 0.38
C LEU A 83 5.87 -13.38 0.76
N LEU A 84 4.84 -12.74 1.33
CA LEU A 84 4.87 -11.32 1.68
C LEU A 84 4.90 -11.08 3.19
N HIS A 85 4.76 -12.13 4.00
CA HIS A 85 4.70 -12.04 5.45
C HIS A 85 5.87 -11.26 6.06
N ASP A 86 7.11 -11.64 5.74
CA ASP A 86 8.31 -10.97 6.27
C ASP A 86 8.39 -9.50 5.85
N ARG A 87 8.02 -9.19 4.60
CA ARG A 87 8.01 -7.81 4.06
C ARG A 87 7.02 -6.93 4.80
N ILE A 88 5.85 -7.47 5.15
CA ILE A 88 4.83 -6.76 5.92
C ILE A 88 5.28 -6.56 7.37
N LEU A 89 5.87 -7.57 7.99
CA LEU A 89 6.40 -7.43 9.35
C LEU A 89 7.50 -6.37 9.43
N ASP A 90 8.42 -6.36 8.47
CA ASP A 90 9.48 -5.36 8.38
C ASP A 90 8.90 -3.95 8.19
N ALA A 91 7.90 -3.81 7.32
CA ALA A 91 7.23 -2.53 7.07
C ALA A 91 6.53 -1.99 8.33
N PHE A 92 5.78 -2.84 9.07
CA PHE A 92 5.12 -2.42 10.30
C PHE A 92 6.09 -2.16 11.45
N GLY A 93 7.22 -2.89 11.50
CA GLY A 93 8.32 -2.57 12.40
C GLY A 93 8.88 -1.17 12.14
N ASN A 94 9.09 -0.82 10.86
CA ASN A 94 9.54 0.50 10.44
C ASN A 94 8.50 1.59 10.77
N LEU A 95 7.24 1.37 10.42
CA LEU A 95 6.15 2.33 10.69
C LEU A 95 6.00 2.62 12.19
N SER A 96 6.04 1.58 13.03
CA SER A 96 6.01 1.74 14.49
C SER A 96 7.15 2.62 14.98
N PHE A 97 8.35 2.41 14.46
CA PHE A 97 9.52 3.22 14.77
C PHE A 97 9.38 4.67 14.27
N GLN A 98 8.91 4.89 13.04
CA GLN A 98 8.66 6.22 12.49
C GLN A 98 7.61 6.98 13.31
N ASN A 99 6.53 6.33 13.72
CA ASN A 99 5.51 6.91 14.59
C ASN A 99 6.09 7.32 15.95
N MET A 100 6.98 6.50 16.53
CA MET A 100 7.70 6.87 17.76
C MET A 100 8.59 8.09 17.55
N LEU A 101 9.35 8.15 16.44
CA LEU A 101 10.18 9.31 16.11
C LEU A 101 9.34 10.59 15.91
N HIS A 102 8.23 10.50 15.18
CA HIS A 102 7.35 11.64 14.95
C HIS A 102 6.82 12.19 16.28
N ARG A 103 6.38 11.33 17.21
CA ARG A 103 5.95 11.73 18.56
C ARG A 103 7.06 12.41 19.36
N LEU A 104 8.29 11.89 19.31
CA LEU A 104 9.43 12.50 20.00
C LEU A 104 9.77 13.90 19.46
N ILE A 105 9.67 14.10 18.14
CA ILE A 105 9.89 15.40 17.50
C ILE A 105 8.83 16.41 17.96
N GLN A 106 7.55 16.02 17.98
CA GLN A 106 6.46 16.90 18.42
C GLN A 106 6.59 17.31 19.89
N ILE A 107 7.02 16.40 20.77
CA ILE A 107 7.31 16.73 22.18
C ILE A 107 8.42 17.77 22.28
N ARG A 108 9.50 17.60 21.50
CA ARG A 108 10.64 18.54 21.49
C ARG A 108 10.29 19.91 20.89
N ALA A 109 9.38 19.96 19.93
CA ALA A 109 8.89 21.21 19.34
C ALA A 109 7.95 22.00 20.27
N SER A 110 7.44 21.35 21.32
CA SER A 110 6.47 21.92 22.27
C SER A 110 7.11 22.43 23.58
N ILE A 111 8.44 22.42 23.70
CA ILE A 111 9.24 22.85 24.87
C ILE A 111 10.17 23.99 24.44
#